data_AF-A0ABD3PY42-F1
#
_entry.id   AF-A0ABD3PY42-F1
#
_cell.length_a   1.000
_cell.length_b   1.000
_cell.length_c   1.000
_cell.angle_alpha   90.00
_cell.angle_beta   90.00
_cell.angle_gamma   90.00
#
_symmetry.space_group_name_H-M   'P 1'
#
loop_
_entity.id
_entity.type
_entity.pdbx_description
1 polymer ?
#
loop_
_entity_poly.entity_id
_entity_poly.type
_entity_poly.pdbx_seq_one_letter_code
_entity_poly.pdbx_strand_id
1 'polypeptide(L)'
;MIRASTLALDGKETVRCRQTPTAVAILTGSVVVAASALTVIRLLGGVDRSTNKDEGGSIGLPFAPQKQSSNSTSPRKLALKHTTVGDFTTEKDSNQPYSPHVSRRFPPKERFRLRLHWQPGYVWQESPHEAWFCAACAVCDPDNLFGGLKDCDIKTYCRENMFLAITGCDPSGKKSKKEGNGYPTESRITTFTRFTEGSHGLFDVAKDNVYGDQLQVHKTNLCLHLVNTRRILLKQCDPSLKEQRFLGFRSGGQAMELVPLTAKGTINGIQPKRCLTQHHEPRPGEQIYAEECSKARRSETRFWTTF
;
A
#
# COMPACT_ATOMS: atom_id res chain seq x y z
N MET A 1 35.33 41.70 47.81
CA MET A 1 35.27 41.50 46.35
C MET A 1 35.98 40.18 46.07
N ILE A 2 35.21 39.09 46.02
CA ILE A 2 35.70 37.70 46.11
C ILE A 2 35.95 37.18 44.70
N ARG A 3 37.19 36.76 44.40
CA ARG A 3 37.56 36.04 43.18
C ARG A 3 37.24 34.56 43.38
N ALA A 4 36.41 34.02 42.51
CA ALA A 4 36.21 32.58 42.35
C ALA A 4 36.92 32.12 41.08
N SER A 5 37.89 31.23 41.26
CA SER A 5 38.61 30.52 40.20
C SER A 5 37.83 29.25 39.85
N THR A 6 37.47 29.08 38.58
CA THR A 6 36.83 27.86 38.08
C THR A 6 37.89 26.95 37.48
N LEU A 7 38.13 25.81 38.12
CA LEU A 7 38.97 24.72 37.65
C LEU A 7 38.19 23.84 36.66
N ALA A 8 38.83 23.54 35.53
CA ALA A 8 38.40 22.55 34.57
C ALA A 8 38.71 21.13 35.09
N LEU A 9 37.77 20.20 34.90
CA LEU A 9 38.03 18.77 35.04
C LEU A 9 37.56 18.07 33.77
N ASP A 10 38.55 17.53 33.07
CA ASP A 10 38.47 16.67 31.91
C ASP A 10 38.43 15.21 32.43
N GLY A 11 37.45 14.41 32.00
CA GLY A 11 37.18 13.09 32.57
C GLY A 11 36.62 12.13 31.52
N LYS A 12 37.51 11.48 30.77
CA LYS A 12 37.22 10.31 29.93
C LYS A 12 37.14 9.05 30.80
N GLU A 13 35.95 8.47 30.91
CA GLU A 13 35.78 7.10 31.41
C GLU A 13 35.38 6.16 30.25
N THR A 14 36.29 5.24 29.92
CA THR A 14 36.01 4.07 29.08
C THR A 14 35.42 2.95 29.94
N VAL A 15 34.13 2.68 29.77
CA VAL A 15 33.46 1.53 30.39
C VAL A 15 33.65 0.28 29.51
N ARG A 16 34.39 -0.71 30.04
CA ARG A 16 34.43 -2.08 29.50
C ARG A 16 33.30 -2.88 30.14
N CYS A 17 32.33 -3.33 29.34
CA CYS A 17 31.37 -4.34 29.77
C CYS A 17 31.91 -5.75 29.50
N ARG A 18 32.16 -6.51 30.57
CA ARG A 18 32.26 -7.97 30.58
C ARG A 18 31.37 -8.48 31.71
N GLN A 19 30.36 -9.28 31.39
CA GLN A 19 29.66 -10.24 32.28
C GLN A 19 28.70 -11.06 31.40
N THR A 20 29.08 -12.30 31.03
CA THR A 20 28.77 -13.62 31.65
C THR A 20 27.40 -14.18 31.27
N PRO A 21 27.32 -15.48 30.90
CA PRO A 21 26.10 -16.12 30.41
C PRO A 21 25.13 -16.45 31.57
N THR A 22 23.88 -16.03 31.42
CA THR A 22 22.80 -16.37 32.35
C THR A 22 22.24 -17.75 32.02
N ALA A 23 22.15 -18.59 33.05
CA ALA A 23 21.62 -19.95 32.99
C ALA A 23 20.14 -19.99 32.56
N VAL A 24 19.81 -21.03 31.78
CA VAL A 24 18.45 -21.39 31.37
C VAL A 24 17.75 -22.10 32.52
N ALA A 25 16.70 -21.48 33.07
CA ALA A 25 15.76 -22.12 33.97
C ALA A 25 14.60 -22.71 33.16
N ILE A 26 14.48 -24.04 33.15
CA ILE A 26 13.34 -24.77 32.60
C ILE A 26 12.25 -24.77 33.68
N LEU A 27 11.17 -24.02 33.47
CA LEU A 27 9.96 -24.09 34.28
C LEU A 27 8.95 -25.01 33.57
N THR A 28 8.79 -26.22 34.10
CA THR A 28 7.66 -27.11 33.78
C THR A 28 6.42 -26.59 34.49
N GLY A 29 5.57 -25.88 33.75
CA GLY A 29 4.29 -25.36 34.21
C GLY A 29 3.12 -26.24 33.75
N SER A 30 2.41 -26.79 34.73
CA SER A 30 1.20 -27.60 34.57
C SER A 30 0.06 -26.86 33.88
N VAL A 31 -0.65 -27.57 32.99
CA VAL A 31 -1.87 -27.12 32.33
C VAL A 31 -3.02 -27.12 33.33
N VAL A 32 -3.57 -25.95 33.64
CA VAL A 32 -4.87 -25.82 34.32
C VAL A 32 -5.91 -25.48 33.26
N VAL A 33 -6.79 -26.44 32.97
CA VAL A 33 -7.96 -26.27 32.12
C VAL A 33 -9.03 -25.56 32.95
N ALA A 34 -9.26 -24.28 32.70
CA ALA A 34 -10.41 -23.57 33.24
C ALA A 34 -11.58 -23.67 32.23
N ALA A 35 -12.60 -24.43 32.61
CA ALA A 35 -13.88 -24.47 31.90
C ALA A 35 -14.68 -23.21 32.23
N SER A 36 -14.87 -22.34 31.25
CA SER A 36 -15.74 -21.17 31.37
C SER A 36 -17.18 -21.55 31.06
N ALA A 37 -18.04 -21.46 32.07
CA ALA A 37 -19.48 -21.63 31.96
C ALA A 37 -20.11 -20.49 31.14
N LEU A 38 -20.95 -20.86 30.17
CA LEU A 38 -21.83 -19.95 29.44
C LEU A 38 -22.98 -19.51 30.36
N THR A 39 -23.00 -18.24 30.76
CA THR A 39 -24.19 -17.60 31.32
C THR A 39 -24.97 -16.93 30.19
N VAL A 40 -26.10 -17.55 29.83
CA VAL A 40 -27.12 -16.99 28.93
C VAL A 40 -27.99 -16.04 29.76
N ILE A 41 -27.81 -14.73 29.59
CA ILE A 41 -28.75 -13.73 30.11
C ILE A 41 -29.73 -13.38 28.98
N ARG A 42 -30.94 -13.94 29.07
CA ARG A 42 -32.14 -13.44 28.39
C ARG A 42 -32.63 -12.21 29.16
N LEU A 43 -32.61 -11.03 28.55
CA LEU A 43 -33.45 -9.92 28.99
C LEU A 43 -34.52 -9.67 27.93
N LEU A 44 -35.74 -10.01 28.32
CA LEU A 44 -36.98 -9.57 27.71
C LEU A 44 -37.37 -8.22 28.32
N GLY A 45 -37.85 -7.32 27.48
CA GLY A 45 -38.45 -6.02 27.83
C GLY A 45 -38.26 -5.08 26.63
N GLY A 46 -39.27 -4.72 25.84
CA GLY A 46 -40.66 -4.47 26.20
C GLY A 46 -40.90 -2.96 26.15
N VAL A 47 -41.33 -2.48 24.98
CA VAL A 47 -42.28 -1.37 24.74
C VAL A 47 -42.06 -0.07 25.53
N ASP A 48 -41.74 1.04 24.85
CA ASP A 48 -42.76 2.09 24.68
C ASP A 48 -42.46 3.18 23.65
N ARG A 49 -43.58 3.73 23.21
CA ARG A 49 -43.90 4.66 22.13
C ARG A 49 -43.48 6.10 22.48
N SER A 50 -42.89 6.83 21.53
CA SER A 50 -42.99 8.29 21.53
C SER A 50 -42.96 8.86 20.11
N THR A 51 -44.09 9.46 19.75
CA THR A 51 -44.35 10.25 18.55
C THR A 51 -44.07 11.72 18.86
N ASN A 52 -43.17 12.35 18.10
CA ASN A 52 -43.08 13.80 17.85
C ASN A 52 -42.71 13.89 16.36
N LYS A 53 -43.51 14.39 15.40
CA LYS A 53 -44.14 15.72 15.25
C LYS A 53 -43.17 16.85 15.54
N ASP A 54 -42.58 17.39 14.47
CA ASP A 54 -42.62 18.81 14.05
C ASP A 54 -41.47 19.05 13.05
N GLU A 55 -41.79 19.29 11.78
CA GLU A 55 -41.93 20.60 11.12
C GLU A 55 -40.59 21.20 10.62
N GLY A 56 -40.57 21.50 9.32
CA GLY A 56 -39.96 22.72 8.78
C GLY A 56 -38.48 22.67 8.39
N GLY A 57 -38.20 22.88 7.09
CA GLY A 57 -36.89 23.39 6.66
C GLY A 57 -36.33 22.88 5.34
N SER A 58 -37.16 22.77 4.29
CA SER A 58 -36.67 22.52 2.93
C SER A 58 -36.13 23.82 2.33
N ILE A 59 -34.81 23.99 2.32
CA ILE A 59 -34.12 25.03 1.53
C ILE A 59 -33.61 24.36 0.26
N GLY A 60 -34.38 24.51 -0.81
CA GLY A 60 -33.98 24.10 -2.15
C GLY A 60 -32.86 25.00 -2.67
N LEU A 61 -31.72 24.40 -2.99
CA LEU A 61 -30.71 25.00 -3.86
C LEU A 61 -30.87 24.44 -5.29
N PRO A 62 -30.78 25.29 -6.32
CA PRO A 62 -30.99 24.88 -7.70
C PRO A 62 -29.78 24.08 -8.21
N PHE A 63 -29.98 22.78 -8.42
CA PHE A 63 -29.07 21.97 -9.23
C PHE A 63 -29.19 22.41 -10.69
N ALA A 64 -28.11 22.97 -11.23
CA ALA A 64 -27.95 23.23 -12.65
C ALA A 64 -27.89 21.90 -13.43
N PRO A 65 -28.67 21.74 -14.53
CA PRO A 65 -28.64 20.52 -15.31
C PRO A 65 -27.35 20.43 -16.15
N GLN A 66 -26.54 19.41 -15.88
CA GLN A 66 -25.47 19.00 -16.80
C GLN A 66 -26.09 18.43 -18.08
N LYS A 67 -25.83 19.10 -19.20
CA LYS A 67 -26.13 18.60 -20.55
C LYS A 67 -25.42 17.28 -20.80
N GLN A 68 -26.18 16.19 -20.81
CA GLN A 68 -25.74 14.92 -21.35
C GLN A 68 -25.73 15.01 -22.88
N SER A 69 -24.53 15.10 -23.47
CA SER A 69 -24.32 14.95 -24.90
C SER A 69 -24.27 13.46 -25.24
N SER A 70 -25.40 12.92 -25.67
CA SER A 70 -25.51 11.56 -26.18
C SER A 70 -25.19 11.54 -27.68
N ASN A 71 -23.92 11.41 -28.05
CA ASN A 71 -23.53 11.05 -29.41
C ASN A 71 -23.63 9.52 -29.57
N SER A 72 -24.85 9.07 -29.87
CA SER A 72 -25.14 7.73 -30.38
C SER A 72 -24.50 7.58 -31.76
N THR A 73 -23.38 6.86 -31.85
CA THR A 73 -22.79 6.47 -33.13
C THR A 73 -22.98 4.97 -33.33
N SER A 74 -23.74 4.67 -34.37
CA SER A 74 -24.17 3.36 -34.86
C SER A 74 -23.03 2.33 -35.02
N PRO A 75 -23.25 1.04 -34.73
CA PRO A 75 -22.26 0.00 -34.97
C PRO A 75 -22.21 -0.39 -36.47
N ARG A 76 -21.06 -0.13 -37.11
CA ARG A 76 -20.70 -0.75 -38.40
C ARG A 76 -20.40 -2.23 -38.17
N LYS A 77 -21.21 -3.10 -38.78
CA LYS A 77 -20.90 -4.52 -39.00
C LYS A 77 -19.63 -4.64 -39.84
N LEU A 78 -18.55 -5.16 -39.26
CA LEU A 78 -17.38 -5.64 -39.99
C LEU A 78 -17.50 -7.15 -40.15
N ALA A 79 -17.55 -7.59 -41.40
CA ALA A 79 -17.59 -8.98 -41.79
C ALA A 79 -16.24 -9.65 -41.47
N LEU A 80 -16.30 -10.71 -40.67
CA LEU A 80 -15.16 -11.58 -40.35
C LEU A 80 -14.90 -12.49 -41.57
N LYS A 81 -13.78 -12.28 -42.26
CA LYS A 81 -13.28 -13.22 -43.27
C LYS A 81 -12.60 -14.38 -42.54
N HIS A 82 -13.12 -15.59 -42.74
CA HIS A 82 -12.46 -16.83 -42.34
C HIS A 82 -11.22 -17.03 -43.20
N THR A 83 -10.04 -17.09 -42.58
CA THR A 83 -8.80 -17.52 -43.22
C THR A 83 -8.51 -18.97 -42.82
N THR A 84 -8.28 -19.75 -43.87
CA THR A 84 -8.11 -21.19 -43.94
C THR A 84 -6.91 -21.70 -43.14
N VAL A 85 -7.12 -22.89 -42.58
CA VAL A 85 -6.14 -23.73 -41.86
C VAL A 85 -4.99 -24.11 -42.80
N GLY A 86 -3.77 -23.78 -42.40
CA GLY A 86 -2.53 -24.27 -43.00
C GLY A 86 -1.96 -25.41 -42.17
N ASP A 87 -1.90 -26.58 -42.79
CA ASP A 87 -1.25 -27.82 -42.33
C ASP A 87 0.24 -27.56 -42.07
N PHE A 88 0.71 -27.85 -40.85
CA PHE A 88 2.15 -27.80 -40.53
C PHE A 88 2.64 -29.21 -40.25
N THR A 89 3.46 -29.69 -41.18
CA THR A 89 4.19 -30.95 -41.15
C THR A 89 5.11 -31.03 -39.95
N THR A 90 5.05 -32.17 -39.27
CA THR A 90 5.95 -32.64 -38.23
C THR A 90 7.38 -32.78 -38.76
N GLU A 91 8.28 -31.89 -38.33
CA GLU A 91 9.72 -32.05 -38.52
C GLU A 91 10.36 -32.64 -37.26
N LYS A 92 11.24 -33.60 -37.50
CA LYS A 92 11.74 -34.63 -36.61
C LYS A 92 13.22 -34.35 -36.35
N ASP A 93 13.65 -34.59 -35.11
CA ASP A 93 15.03 -34.81 -34.66
C ASP A 93 16.07 -33.70 -34.84
N SER A 94 16.49 -33.11 -33.71
CA SER A 94 17.91 -32.83 -33.49
C SER A 94 18.23 -32.85 -31.99
N ASN A 95 18.88 -33.94 -31.55
CA ASN A 95 19.52 -34.08 -30.25
C ASN A 95 20.72 -33.13 -30.19
N GLN A 96 20.54 -31.96 -29.59
CA GLN A 96 21.64 -31.03 -29.30
C GLN A 96 22.03 -31.16 -27.82
N PRO A 97 23.31 -31.39 -27.48
CA PRO A 97 23.75 -31.58 -26.11
C PRO A 97 23.59 -30.28 -25.31
N TYR A 98 22.79 -30.35 -24.26
CA TYR A 98 22.57 -29.27 -23.29
C TYR A 98 23.91 -28.83 -22.67
N SER A 99 24.37 -27.65 -23.06
CA SER A 99 25.49 -26.97 -22.42
C SER A 99 25.04 -26.38 -21.08
N PRO A 100 25.68 -26.73 -19.95
CA PRO A 100 25.21 -26.38 -18.62
C PRO A 100 25.70 -24.97 -18.23
N HIS A 101 24.85 -24.27 -17.48
CA HIS A 101 25.13 -23.00 -16.79
C HIS A 101 25.28 -21.75 -17.68
N VAL A 102 24.23 -21.42 -18.42
CA VAL A 102 23.87 -20.00 -18.55
C VAL A 102 23.59 -19.50 -17.13
N SER A 103 24.59 -18.85 -16.52
CA SER A 103 24.41 -18.05 -15.32
C SER A 103 23.33 -17.03 -15.62
N ARG A 104 22.09 -17.37 -15.27
CA ARG A 104 20.95 -16.46 -15.28
C ARG A 104 21.30 -15.39 -14.27
N ARG A 105 22.05 -14.38 -14.69
CA ARG A 105 22.15 -13.13 -13.96
C ARG A 105 20.72 -12.65 -13.85
N PHE A 106 20.11 -12.89 -12.70
CA PHE A 106 18.84 -12.27 -12.37
C PHE A 106 19.02 -10.79 -12.63
N PRO A 107 18.18 -10.17 -13.49
CA PRO A 107 18.29 -8.75 -13.76
C PRO A 107 18.33 -8.03 -12.40
N PRO A 108 19.22 -7.04 -12.23
CA PRO A 108 19.38 -6.35 -10.96
C PRO A 108 18.01 -5.92 -10.47
N LYS A 109 17.67 -6.31 -9.24
CA LYS A 109 16.34 -6.07 -8.68
C LYS A 109 16.03 -4.57 -8.79
N GLU A 110 15.04 -4.25 -9.60
CA GLU A 110 14.68 -2.87 -9.91
C GLU A 110 14.23 -2.17 -8.61
N ARG A 111 14.82 -1.00 -8.36
CA ARG A 111 14.48 -0.14 -7.23
C ARG A 111 13.59 0.97 -7.73
N PHE A 112 12.55 1.27 -6.99
CA PHE A 112 11.60 2.32 -7.37
C PHE A 112 11.02 2.99 -6.13
N ARG A 113 10.51 4.20 -6.29
CA ARG A 113 9.66 4.87 -5.31
C ARG A 113 8.21 4.86 -5.80
N LEU A 114 7.27 4.88 -4.87
CA LEU A 114 5.85 4.99 -5.19
C LEU A 114 5.37 6.41 -4.94
N ARG A 115 4.66 6.98 -5.91
CA ARG A 115 3.91 8.23 -5.76
C ARG A 115 2.48 8.09 -6.25
N LEU A 116 1.57 8.87 -5.69
CA LEU A 116 0.25 9.06 -6.28
C LEU A 116 0.40 9.68 -7.67
N HIS A 117 -0.36 9.16 -8.62
CA HIS A 117 -0.36 9.64 -9.99
C HIS A 117 -1.23 10.88 -10.12
N TRP A 118 -0.65 11.96 -10.62
CA TRP A 118 -1.39 13.17 -10.98
C TRP A 118 -1.42 13.32 -12.50
N GLN A 119 -2.50 13.90 -13.02
CA GLN A 119 -2.62 14.30 -14.42
C GLN A 119 -3.48 15.57 -14.55
N PRO A 120 -3.34 16.33 -15.65
CA PRO A 120 -4.19 17.50 -15.91
C PRO A 120 -5.68 17.16 -15.81
N GLY A 121 -6.42 18.01 -15.09
CA GLY A 121 -7.85 17.82 -14.80
C GLY A 121 -8.13 17.31 -13.40
N TYR A 122 -7.14 16.74 -12.71
CA TYR A 122 -7.29 16.38 -11.29
C TYR A 122 -7.27 17.63 -10.42
N VAL A 123 -8.18 17.68 -9.45
CA VAL A 123 -8.28 18.79 -8.48
C VAL A 123 -8.00 18.24 -7.09
N TRP A 124 -6.73 18.25 -6.69
CA TRP A 124 -6.30 17.75 -5.38
C TRP A 124 -6.14 18.91 -4.40
N GLN A 125 -6.68 18.77 -3.19
CA GLN A 125 -6.68 19.84 -2.18
C GLN A 125 -7.21 21.16 -2.74
N GLU A 126 -8.27 21.10 -3.56
CA GLU A 126 -8.87 22.26 -4.24
C GLU A 126 -7.91 23.00 -5.18
N SER A 127 -6.78 22.39 -5.54
CA SER A 127 -5.79 22.93 -6.46
C SER A 127 -5.74 22.14 -7.76
N PRO A 128 -5.79 22.81 -8.93
CA PRO A 128 -5.55 22.17 -10.22
C PRO A 128 -4.05 22.02 -10.52
N HIS A 129 -3.17 22.43 -9.60
CA HIS A 129 -1.73 22.31 -9.78
C HIS A 129 -1.25 20.91 -9.41
N GLU A 130 -0.21 20.46 -10.11
CA GLU A 130 0.43 19.18 -9.83
C GLU A 130 1.01 19.18 -8.42
N ALA A 131 0.58 18.19 -7.64
CA ALA A 131 1.10 17.93 -6.31
C ALA A 131 1.70 16.52 -6.25
N TRP A 132 2.82 16.41 -5.55
CA TRP A 132 3.64 15.21 -5.53
C TRP A 132 3.56 14.56 -4.14
N PHE A 133 2.88 13.43 -4.07
CA PHE A 133 2.73 12.66 -2.84
C PHE A 133 3.41 11.31 -2.97
N CYS A 134 4.41 11.06 -2.15
CA CYS A 134 5.21 9.83 -2.16
C CYS A 134 4.92 8.97 -0.93
N ALA A 135 5.06 7.65 -1.09
CA ALA A 135 4.95 6.73 0.03
C ALA A 135 6.17 6.85 0.98
N ALA A 136 5.89 6.91 2.28
CA ALA A 136 6.86 6.95 3.36
C ALA A 136 6.46 6.02 4.50
N CYS A 137 7.43 5.57 5.27
CA CYS A 137 7.19 4.78 6.48
C CYS A 137 6.72 5.69 7.60
N ALA A 138 5.71 5.25 8.37
CA ALA A 138 5.15 6.05 9.44
C ALA A 138 4.64 5.19 10.61
N VAL A 139 4.62 5.82 11.79
CA VAL A 139 3.90 5.32 12.96
C VAL A 139 2.58 6.08 13.03
N CYS A 140 1.46 5.37 12.96
CA CYS A 140 0.12 5.97 13.00
C CYS A 140 -0.66 5.38 14.17
N ASP A 141 -1.58 6.15 14.74
CA ASP A 141 -2.54 5.64 15.72
C ASP A 141 -3.55 4.69 15.03
N PRO A 142 -3.60 3.39 15.40
CA PRO A 142 -4.51 2.44 14.78
C PRO A 142 -5.98 2.68 15.13
N ASP A 143 -6.28 3.37 16.22
CA ASP A 143 -7.64 3.58 16.71
C ASP A 143 -8.25 4.84 16.11
N ASN A 144 -7.41 5.78 15.69
CA ASN A 144 -7.85 7.03 15.10
C ASN A 144 -7.98 6.97 13.56
N LEU A 145 -8.79 6.04 13.06
CA LEU A 145 -8.98 5.89 11.60
C LEU A 145 -9.64 7.10 10.91
N PHE A 146 -10.31 7.96 11.69
CA PHE A 146 -11.09 9.10 11.20
C PHE A 146 -10.82 10.41 11.93
N GLY A 147 -10.07 10.42 13.04
CA GLY A 147 -9.66 11.67 13.68
C GLY A 147 -8.60 12.33 12.83
N GLY A 148 -8.74 13.64 12.64
CA GLY A 148 -8.14 14.33 11.52
C GLY A 148 -6.61 14.22 11.45
N LEU A 149 -6.13 13.73 10.31
CA LEU A 149 -5.14 14.42 9.46
C LEU A 149 -3.72 14.71 9.98
N LYS A 150 -3.40 14.46 11.25
CA LYS A 150 -2.06 14.71 11.82
C LYS A 150 -1.39 13.47 12.42
N ASP A 151 -1.97 12.30 12.24
CA ASP A 151 -1.72 11.21 13.19
C ASP A 151 -0.65 10.21 12.77
N CYS A 152 -0.04 10.38 11.60
CA CYS A 152 1.14 9.60 11.22
C CYS A 152 2.43 10.41 11.40
N ASP A 153 3.28 9.92 12.30
CA ASP A 153 4.65 10.40 12.47
C ASP A 153 5.55 9.75 11.40
N ILE A 154 5.85 10.51 10.35
CA ILE A 154 6.68 10.07 9.22
C ILE A 154 8.12 9.82 9.68
N LYS A 155 8.63 8.62 9.43
CA LYS A 155 9.97 8.19 9.81
C LYS A 155 10.91 8.12 8.62
N THR A 156 12.20 8.30 8.89
CA THR A 156 13.30 8.09 7.92
C THR A 156 13.73 6.63 7.80
N TYR A 157 13.09 5.74 8.57
CA TYR A 157 13.38 4.32 8.61
C TYR A 157 12.07 3.53 8.68
N CYS A 158 12.13 2.26 8.30
CA CYS A 158 10.98 1.35 8.29
C CYS A 158 11.21 0.22 9.28
N ARG A 159 10.17 -0.15 10.04
CA ARG A 159 10.16 -1.29 10.98
C ARG A 159 8.91 -2.12 10.77
N GLU A 160 8.94 -3.34 11.28
CA GLU A 160 7.76 -4.19 11.33
C GLU A 160 6.62 -3.49 12.10
N ASN A 161 5.39 -3.69 11.63
CA ASN A 161 4.15 -3.05 12.11
C ASN A 161 4.03 -1.54 11.86
N MET A 162 4.98 -0.92 11.15
CA MET A 162 4.77 0.44 10.65
C MET A 162 3.75 0.46 9.51
N PHE A 163 3.11 1.61 9.35
CA PHE A 163 2.22 1.90 8.24
C PHE A 163 3.00 2.53 7.08
N LEU A 164 2.37 2.54 5.92
CA LEU A 164 2.72 3.49 4.87
C LEU A 164 1.79 4.70 4.94
N ALA A 165 2.37 5.88 4.80
CA ALA A 165 1.66 7.13 4.68
C ALA A 165 2.18 7.91 3.47
N ILE A 166 1.39 8.87 2.99
CA ILE A 166 1.85 9.81 1.98
C ILE A 166 2.57 11.00 2.62
N THR A 167 3.65 11.44 2.00
CA THR A 167 4.36 12.69 2.33
C THR A 167 4.51 13.50 1.06
N GLY A 168 4.57 14.83 1.18
CA GLY A 168 5.02 15.67 0.06
C GLY A 168 6.41 15.25 -0.40
N CYS A 169 6.65 15.27 -1.70
CA CYS A 169 7.96 15.05 -2.31
C CYS A 169 8.16 16.02 -3.47
N ASP A 170 9.39 16.25 -3.92
CA ASP A 170 9.65 17.03 -5.15
C ASP A 170 10.54 16.17 -6.05
N PRO A 171 10.04 15.69 -7.21
CA PRO A 171 10.85 14.86 -8.10
C PRO A 171 11.99 15.64 -8.75
N SER A 172 11.94 16.97 -8.77
CA SER A 172 12.99 17.79 -9.37
C SER A 172 14.26 17.85 -8.52
N GLY A 173 14.21 17.36 -7.27
CA GLY A 173 15.34 17.42 -6.34
C GLY A 173 15.77 18.84 -5.98
N LYS A 174 15.00 19.86 -6.40
CA LYS A 174 15.22 21.24 -5.96
C LYS A 174 15.00 21.24 -4.47
N LYS A 175 16.07 21.47 -3.72
CA LYS A 175 16.05 21.55 -2.26
C LYS A 175 14.93 22.51 -1.87
N SER A 176 13.81 21.96 -1.39
CA SER A 176 12.76 22.75 -0.77
C SER A 176 13.45 23.63 0.27
N LYS A 177 13.19 24.94 0.21
CA LYS A 177 13.68 25.87 1.24
C LYS A 177 13.34 25.24 2.57
N LYS A 178 14.34 25.04 3.44
CA LYS A 178 14.17 24.45 4.78
C LYS A 178 12.98 25.14 5.46
N GLU A 179 11.81 24.52 5.42
CA GLU A 179 10.75 24.88 6.35
C GLU A 179 11.24 24.48 7.73
N GLY A 180 11.05 25.39 8.69
CA GLY A 180 11.71 25.38 9.99
C GLY A 180 11.75 24.00 10.64
N ASN A 181 12.95 23.57 11.00
CA ASN A 181 13.30 22.35 11.74
C ASN A 181 13.01 20.99 11.06
N GLY A 182 14.04 20.47 10.37
CA GLY A 182 14.40 19.05 10.53
C GLY A 182 14.20 18.13 9.32
N TYR A 183 15.34 17.79 8.69
CA TYR A 183 15.58 16.74 7.69
C TYR A 183 15.13 17.01 6.24
N PRO A 184 15.96 16.65 5.23
CA PRO A 184 15.59 16.75 3.83
C PRO A 184 14.42 15.81 3.53
N THR A 185 13.40 16.32 2.83
CA THR A 185 12.19 15.59 2.42
C THR A 185 12.51 14.26 1.71
N GLU A 186 13.59 14.21 0.93
CA GLU A 186 14.01 12.98 0.22
C GLU A 186 14.38 11.82 1.14
N SER A 187 14.90 12.10 2.34
CA SER A 187 15.33 11.05 3.28
C SER A 187 14.17 10.26 3.88
N ARG A 188 12.94 10.76 3.73
CA ARG A 188 11.73 10.15 4.27
C ARG A 188 11.01 9.26 3.26
N ILE A 189 11.34 9.36 1.96
CA ILE A 189 10.66 8.61 0.91
C ILE A 189 11.13 7.15 0.92
N THR A 190 10.16 6.23 1.02
CA THR A 190 10.45 4.80 1.02
C THR A 190 10.78 4.34 -0.40
N THR A 191 11.92 3.66 -0.53
CA THR A 191 12.30 2.97 -1.77
C THR A 191 11.91 1.50 -1.64
N PHE A 192 11.39 0.93 -2.72
CA PHE A 192 10.93 -0.44 -2.77
C PHE A 192 11.76 -1.26 -3.76
N THR A 193 11.58 -2.57 -3.68
CA THR A 193 12.13 -3.58 -4.57
C THR A 193 11.01 -4.57 -4.86
N ARG A 194 10.82 -4.90 -6.15
CA ARG A 194 9.78 -5.84 -6.57
C ARG A 194 10.33 -7.27 -6.53
N PHE A 195 9.51 -8.18 -6.04
CA PHE A 195 9.75 -9.62 -6.08
C PHE A 195 8.65 -10.29 -6.91
N THR A 196 9.05 -10.76 -8.09
CA THR A 196 8.28 -11.64 -8.97
C THR A 196 8.75 -13.07 -8.70
N GLU A 197 7.92 -13.88 -8.07
CA GLU A 197 8.25 -15.28 -7.84
C GLU A 197 7.49 -16.13 -8.87
N GLY A 198 8.20 -16.58 -9.90
CA GLY A 198 7.63 -17.45 -10.93
C GLY A 198 6.62 -16.79 -11.90
N SER A 199 6.27 -15.51 -11.75
CA SER A 199 5.46 -14.79 -12.74
C SER A 199 6.34 -14.20 -13.85
N HIS A 200 6.07 -14.58 -15.09
CA HIS A 200 6.67 -14.03 -16.30
C HIS A 200 5.99 -12.75 -16.81
N GLY A 201 5.00 -12.21 -16.07
CA GLY A 201 4.32 -10.99 -16.51
C GLY A 201 3.18 -10.50 -15.64
N LEU A 202 2.58 -9.39 -16.09
CA LEU A 202 1.58 -8.56 -15.41
C LEU A 202 0.28 -9.30 -15.05
N PHE A 203 0.04 -10.47 -15.65
CA PHE A 203 -1.14 -11.32 -15.43
C PHE A 203 -0.84 -12.79 -15.75
N ASP A 204 0.24 -13.35 -15.19
CA ASP A 204 0.42 -14.81 -15.25
C ASP A 204 -0.61 -15.49 -14.35
N VAL A 205 -1.81 -15.62 -14.92
CA VAL A 205 -2.87 -16.48 -14.43
C VAL A 205 -2.51 -17.86 -14.95
N ALA A 206 -1.65 -18.57 -14.21
CA ALA A 206 -1.70 -20.02 -14.32
C ALA A 206 -3.15 -20.40 -14.00
N LYS A 207 -3.69 -21.39 -14.73
CA LYS A 207 -5.13 -21.70 -14.80
C LYS A 207 -5.86 -21.74 -13.43
N ASP A 208 -5.12 -21.98 -12.35
CA ASP A 208 -5.62 -22.05 -10.98
C ASP A 208 -4.90 -21.14 -9.96
N ASN A 209 -3.85 -20.39 -10.34
CA ASN A 209 -3.08 -19.53 -9.44
C ASN A 209 -2.76 -18.18 -10.07
N VAL A 210 -3.32 -17.12 -9.49
CA VAL A 210 -2.95 -15.74 -9.79
C VAL A 210 -1.75 -15.39 -8.94
N TYR A 211 -0.63 -15.07 -9.58
CA TYR A 211 0.56 -14.58 -8.89
C TYR A 211 0.56 -13.04 -8.93
N GLY A 212 0.54 -12.43 -7.74
CA GLY A 212 0.78 -11.00 -7.59
C GLY A 212 2.24 -10.71 -7.24
N ASP A 213 2.64 -9.45 -7.43
CA ASP A 213 3.94 -8.93 -7.05
C ASP A 213 4.02 -8.72 -5.54
N GLN A 214 5.16 -9.05 -4.95
CA GLN A 214 5.47 -8.64 -3.58
C GLN A 214 6.33 -7.38 -3.61
N LEU A 215 5.90 -6.35 -2.88
CA LEU A 215 6.57 -5.06 -2.82
C LEU A 215 7.34 -4.96 -1.49
N GLN A 216 8.66 -5.15 -1.55
CA GLN A 216 9.55 -5.12 -0.38
C GLN A 216 10.17 -3.73 -0.21
N VAL A 217 10.27 -3.23 1.02
CA VAL A 217 11.07 -2.04 1.34
C VAL A 217 12.55 -2.34 1.12
N HIS A 218 13.21 -1.53 0.30
CA HIS A 218 14.58 -1.75 -0.15
C HIS A 218 15.56 -1.91 1.02
N LYS A 219 16.43 -2.92 0.94
CA LYS A 219 17.42 -3.30 1.98
C LYS A 219 16.82 -3.71 3.33
N THR A 220 15.56 -4.13 3.36
CA THR A 220 14.92 -4.71 4.55
C THR A 220 14.24 -6.02 4.18
N ASN A 221 13.84 -6.82 5.17
CA ASN A 221 12.96 -7.96 4.95
C ASN A 221 11.48 -7.60 5.20
N LEU A 222 11.06 -6.36 4.90
CA LEU A 222 9.70 -5.88 5.15
C LEU A 222 8.93 -5.71 3.86
N CYS A 223 7.72 -6.26 3.80
CA CYS A 223 6.85 -6.21 2.65
C CYS A 223 5.51 -5.55 3.00
N LEU A 224 4.87 -4.93 2.01
CA LEU A 224 3.49 -4.48 2.14
C LEU A 224 2.61 -5.69 2.48
N HIS A 225 1.73 -5.52 3.46
CA HIS A 225 0.86 -6.57 3.96
C HIS A 225 -0.53 -6.01 4.26
N LEU A 226 -1.57 -6.60 3.66
CA LEU A 226 -2.95 -6.27 3.93
C LEU A 226 -3.44 -6.90 5.24
N VAL A 227 -3.75 -6.07 6.25
CA VAL A 227 -4.29 -6.49 7.54
C VAL A 227 -5.74 -6.05 7.69
N ASN A 228 -6.58 -6.91 8.26
CA ASN A 228 -8.00 -6.62 8.54
C ASN A 228 -8.77 -6.08 7.32
N THR A 229 -8.42 -6.57 6.12
CA THR A 229 -9.04 -6.26 4.82
C THR A 229 -8.88 -4.84 4.27
N ARG A 230 -8.36 -3.89 5.06
CA ARG A 230 -8.20 -2.48 4.68
C ARG A 230 -6.82 -1.91 4.99
N ARG A 231 -6.19 -2.26 6.11
CA ARG A 231 -4.94 -1.60 6.55
C ARG A 231 -3.74 -2.16 5.81
N ILE A 232 -2.78 -1.31 5.47
CA ILE A 232 -1.50 -1.75 4.88
C ILE A 232 -0.41 -1.52 5.92
N LEU A 233 0.20 -2.62 6.36
CA LEU A 233 1.32 -2.63 7.29
C LEU A 233 2.57 -3.16 6.60
N LEU A 234 3.71 -2.84 7.20
CA LEU A 234 4.97 -3.50 6.89
C LEU A 234 5.13 -4.72 7.80
N LYS A 235 5.23 -5.90 7.19
CA LYS A 235 5.45 -7.18 7.89
C LYS A 235 6.66 -7.89 7.30
N GLN A 236 7.21 -8.86 8.01
CA GLN A 236 8.26 -9.70 7.42
C GLN A 236 7.78 -10.31 6.10
N CYS A 237 8.64 -10.27 5.09
CA CYS A 237 8.30 -10.80 3.77
C CYS A 237 8.11 -12.31 3.85
N ASP A 238 6.94 -12.77 3.40
CA ASP A 238 6.63 -14.18 3.26
C ASP A 238 5.97 -14.39 1.90
N PRO A 239 6.64 -15.05 0.95
CA PRO A 239 6.09 -15.28 -0.38
C PRO A 239 4.81 -16.13 -0.37
N SER A 240 4.60 -16.96 0.65
CA SER A 240 3.42 -17.83 0.73
C SER A 240 2.13 -17.05 1.05
N LEU A 241 2.24 -15.82 1.57
CA LEU A 241 1.10 -15.02 2.01
C LEU A 241 0.50 -14.21 0.85
N LYS A 242 -0.78 -14.47 0.55
CA LYS A 242 -1.53 -13.74 -0.49
C LYS A 242 -1.75 -12.27 -0.11
N GLU A 243 -1.85 -11.97 1.17
CA GLU A 243 -1.98 -10.63 1.73
C GLU A 243 -0.78 -9.72 1.44
N GLN A 244 0.36 -10.31 1.04
CA GLN A 244 1.56 -9.59 0.62
C GLN A 244 1.73 -9.52 -0.91
N ARG A 245 0.72 -9.96 -1.68
CA ARG A 245 0.74 -9.95 -3.13
C ARG A 245 -0.17 -8.85 -3.67
N PHE A 246 0.31 -8.12 -4.67
CA PHE A 246 -0.37 -7.00 -5.30
C PHE A 246 -0.36 -7.16 -6.82
N LEU A 247 -1.48 -6.83 -7.46
CA LEU A 247 -1.63 -6.90 -8.91
C LEU A 247 -1.55 -5.51 -9.51
N GLY A 248 -1.28 -5.47 -10.81
CA GLY A 248 -1.31 -4.25 -11.61
C GLY A 248 -0.03 -3.42 -11.54
N PHE A 249 1.02 -3.90 -10.87
CA PHE A 249 2.29 -3.17 -10.78
C PHE A 249 2.92 -2.96 -12.17
N ARG A 250 3.32 -1.74 -12.47
CA ARG A 250 4.02 -1.33 -13.70
C ARG A 250 5.24 -0.50 -13.33
N SER A 251 6.40 -0.87 -13.86
CA SER A 251 7.59 -0.04 -13.80
C SER A 251 7.58 1.03 -14.91
N GLY A 252 8.52 1.97 -14.85
CA GLY A 252 8.71 2.98 -15.89
C GLY A 252 7.73 4.16 -15.85
N GLY A 253 7.17 4.50 -14.68
CA GLY A 253 6.38 5.74 -14.52
C GLY A 253 4.97 5.71 -15.09
N GLN A 254 4.50 4.58 -15.60
CA GLN A 254 3.13 4.43 -16.05
C GLN A 254 2.14 4.41 -14.88
N ALA A 255 0.98 5.06 -15.06
CA ALA A 255 -0.11 5.01 -14.09
C ALA A 255 -0.61 3.57 -13.91
N MET A 256 -0.82 3.18 -12.64
CA MET A 256 -1.25 1.82 -12.28
C MET A 256 -2.20 1.82 -11.08
N GLU A 257 -3.17 0.90 -11.08
CA GLU A 257 -3.92 0.54 -9.87
C GLU A 257 -3.16 -0.60 -9.18
N LEU A 258 -2.80 -0.42 -7.90
CA LEU A 258 -2.25 -1.51 -7.09
C LEU A 258 -3.38 -2.20 -6.35
N VAL A 259 -3.63 -3.47 -6.66
CA VAL A 259 -4.77 -4.24 -6.12
C VAL A 259 -4.24 -5.34 -5.20
N PRO A 260 -4.55 -5.33 -3.89
CA PRO A 260 -4.14 -6.44 -3.02
C PRO A 260 -4.84 -7.74 -3.43
N LEU A 261 -4.09 -8.82 -3.48
CA LEU A 261 -4.60 -10.16 -3.76
C LEU A 261 -5.32 -10.71 -2.52
N THR A 262 -6.60 -10.39 -2.38
CA THR A 262 -7.42 -10.97 -1.31
C THR A 262 -7.88 -12.38 -1.67
N ALA A 263 -7.98 -13.27 -0.67
CA ALA A 263 -8.47 -14.64 -0.87
C ALA A 263 -9.87 -14.76 -1.50
N LYS A 264 -10.64 -13.66 -1.59
CA LYS A 264 -12.03 -13.61 -2.09
C LYS A 264 -12.21 -12.87 -3.42
N GLY A 265 -11.14 -12.62 -4.19
CA GLY A 265 -11.22 -11.90 -5.47
C GLY A 265 -10.85 -12.79 -6.65
N THR A 266 -11.84 -13.23 -7.42
CA THR A 266 -11.66 -14.05 -8.63
C THR A 266 -11.08 -13.20 -9.77
N ILE A 267 -10.03 -13.67 -10.42
CA ILE A 267 -9.42 -13.02 -11.59
C ILE A 267 -9.65 -13.95 -12.76
N ASN A 268 -10.70 -13.63 -13.52
CA ASN A 268 -11.20 -14.20 -14.79
C ASN A 268 -12.67 -13.70 -14.99
N GLY A 269 -12.90 -12.39 -14.87
CA GLY A 269 -14.22 -11.77 -15.06
C GLY A 269 -14.84 -11.06 -13.83
N ILE A 270 -14.14 -10.96 -12.70
CA ILE A 270 -14.62 -10.24 -11.51
C ILE A 270 -13.73 -9.02 -11.25
N GLN A 271 -14.38 -7.86 -11.07
CA GLN A 271 -13.69 -6.60 -10.82
C GLN A 271 -12.96 -6.63 -9.46
N PRO A 272 -11.74 -6.06 -9.38
CA PRO A 272 -11.05 -5.94 -8.11
C PRO A 272 -11.91 -5.14 -7.15
N LYS A 273 -12.22 -5.73 -5.99
CA LYS A 273 -13.05 -5.05 -4.98
C LYS A 273 -12.30 -3.90 -4.34
N ARG A 274 -10.99 -4.04 -4.15
CA ARG A 274 -10.17 -3.07 -3.42
C ARG A 274 -8.92 -2.65 -4.16
N CYS A 275 -8.56 -1.39 -3.99
CA CYS A 275 -7.41 -0.74 -4.58
C CYS A 275 -6.65 -0.01 -3.48
N LEU A 276 -5.32 -0.02 -3.58
CA LEU A 276 -4.44 0.78 -2.74
C LEU A 276 -4.71 2.27 -3.03
N THR A 277 -5.01 3.05 -1.99
CA THR A 277 -5.40 4.46 -2.12
C THR A 277 -5.15 5.20 -0.81
N GLN A 278 -5.43 6.50 -0.83
CA GLN A 278 -5.71 7.33 0.36
C GLN A 278 -7.19 7.79 0.34
N HIS A 279 -7.64 8.64 1.27
CA HIS A 279 -8.98 9.26 1.29
C HIS A 279 -9.21 10.27 0.15
N HIS A 280 -10.20 11.13 0.29
CA HIS A 280 -10.77 11.93 -0.79
C HIS A 280 -9.77 12.93 -1.37
N GLU A 281 -8.88 13.48 -0.54
CA GLU A 281 -7.94 14.54 -0.92
C GLU A 281 -6.57 14.24 -0.29
N PRO A 282 -5.54 13.96 -1.10
CA PRO A 282 -4.24 13.56 -0.56
C PRO A 282 -3.65 14.66 0.31
N ARG A 283 -3.23 14.31 1.52
CA ARG A 283 -2.59 15.25 2.45
C ARG A 283 -1.37 14.59 3.12
N PRO A 284 -0.26 15.32 3.38
CA PRO A 284 0.90 14.74 4.04
C PRO A 284 0.54 14.17 5.43
N GLY A 285 1.08 13.01 5.77
CA GLY A 285 0.75 12.31 7.02
C GLY A 285 -0.48 11.42 6.93
N GLU A 286 -1.09 11.30 5.75
CA GLU A 286 -2.25 10.42 5.60
C GLU A 286 -1.84 8.97 5.30
N GLN A 287 -2.49 8.02 5.97
CA GLN A 287 -2.24 6.59 5.78
C GLN A 287 -2.67 6.11 4.38
N ILE A 288 -1.90 5.18 3.83
CA ILE A 288 -2.26 4.39 2.65
C ILE A 288 -3.02 3.12 3.10
N TYR A 289 -4.16 2.84 2.47
CA TYR A 289 -5.01 1.70 2.78
C TYR A 289 -5.63 1.07 1.51
N ALA A 290 -6.26 -0.09 1.67
CA ALA A 290 -7.02 -0.77 0.63
C ALA A 290 -8.51 -0.43 0.76
N GLU A 291 -9.02 0.40 -0.14
CA GLU A 291 -10.42 0.83 -0.17
C GLU A 291 -11.16 0.22 -1.35
N GLU A 292 -12.49 0.29 -1.34
CA GLU A 292 -13.27 0.02 -2.54
C GLU A 292 -12.75 0.79 -3.76
N CYS A 293 -12.43 0.06 -4.85
CA CYS A 293 -11.92 0.68 -6.06
C CYS A 293 -12.90 1.71 -6.64
N SER A 294 -14.21 1.50 -6.51
CA SER A 294 -15.24 2.46 -6.95
C SER A 294 -15.12 3.81 -6.23
N LYS A 295 -14.79 3.81 -4.92
CA LYS A 295 -14.59 5.02 -4.12
C LYS A 295 -13.28 5.71 -4.47
N ALA A 296 -12.18 4.95 -4.58
CA ALA A 296 -10.89 5.46 -5.04
C ALA A 296 -10.96 6.02 -6.47
N ARG A 297 -11.85 5.46 -7.31
CA ARG A 297 -12.13 5.93 -8.68
C ARG A 297 -12.82 7.28 -8.72
N ARG A 298 -13.84 7.47 -7.89
CA ARG A 298 -14.56 8.75 -7.78
C ARG A 298 -13.69 9.88 -7.21
N SER A 299 -12.72 9.54 -6.37
CA SER A 299 -11.77 10.50 -5.79
C SER A 299 -10.47 10.64 -6.57
N GLU A 300 -10.30 9.91 -7.68
CA GLU A 300 -9.10 9.98 -8.55
C GLU A 300 -7.78 9.61 -7.84
N THR A 301 -7.84 8.85 -6.74
CA THR A 301 -6.68 8.57 -5.86
C THR A 301 -6.20 7.13 -5.92
N ARG A 302 -6.78 6.36 -6.85
CA ARG A 302 -6.45 4.95 -7.11
C ARG A 302 -5.13 4.72 -7.84
N PHE A 303 -4.65 5.74 -8.56
CA PHE A 303 -3.53 5.57 -9.48
C PHE A 303 -2.22 5.91 -8.80
N TRP A 304 -1.23 5.05 -9.01
CA TRP A 304 0.14 5.16 -8.54
C TRP A 304 1.09 5.19 -9.74
N THR A 305 2.29 5.72 -9.54
CA THR A 305 3.39 5.64 -10.51
C THR A 305 4.70 5.30 -9.82
N THR A 306 5.61 4.69 -10.57
CA THR A 306 6.99 4.40 -10.16
C THR A 306 7.94 5.47 -10.67
N PHE A 307 8.96 5.85 -9.90
CA PHE A 307 10.02 6.78 -10.33
C PHE A 307 11.31 6.55 -9.54
#